data_AF-A0A7S2REA8-F1
#
_entry.id   AF-A0A7S2REA8-F1
#
_cell.length_a   1.000
_cell.length_b   1.000
_cell.length_c   1.000
_cell.angle_alpha   90.00
_cell.angle_beta   90.00
_cell.angle_gamma   90.00
#
_symmetry.space_group_name_H-M   'P 1'
#
loop_
_entity.id
_entity.type
_entity.pdbx_description
1 polymer ?
#
loop_
_entity_poly.entity_id
_entity_poly.type
_entity_poly.pdbx_seq_one_letter_code
_entity_poly.pdbx_strand_id
1 'polypeptide(L)'
;TFKILFIETMARLSTLFVALVAAIATLSNVMAFVPVNTRSVPASSTELAVNIKIQVGEGEPIESALRRFKREVNKSGHLMDLRHKRYFENSQDRKKRKIVQARNRKRLERMQKRRMQQQRS
;
A
#
# COMPACT_ATOMS: atom_id res chain seq x y z
N THR A 1 -16.06 -40.52 -56.16
CA THR A 1 -16.67 -39.99 -54.92
C THR A 1 -15.75 -40.08 -53.71
N PHE A 2 -15.21 -41.25 -53.34
CA PHE A 2 -14.36 -41.39 -52.13
C PHE A 2 -13.08 -40.54 -52.08
N LYS A 3 -12.37 -40.34 -53.21
CA LYS A 3 -11.15 -39.51 -53.25
C LYS A 3 -11.40 -38.01 -53.05
N ILE A 4 -12.56 -37.51 -53.51
CA ILE A 4 -12.94 -36.09 -53.35
C ILE A 4 -13.29 -35.81 -51.89
N LEU A 5 -14.01 -36.73 -51.25
CA LEU A 5 -14.33 -36.67 -49.83
C LEU A 5 -13.05 -36.75 -48.96
N PHE A 6 -12.06 -37.57 -49.37
CA PHE A 6 -10.76 -37.66 -48.69
C PHE A 6 -9.92 -36.39 -48.81
N ILE A 7 -9.95 -35.71 -49.97
CA ILE A 7 -9.24 -34.44 -50.16
C ILE A 7 -9.89 -33.32 -49.36
N GLU A 8 -11.23 -33.26 -49.30
CA GLU A 8 -11.93 -32.27 -48.47
C GLU A 8 -11.71 -32.49 -46.96
N THR A 9 -11.68 -33.74 -46.49
CA THR A 9 -11.41 -34.03 -45.08
C THR A 9 -9.96 -33.75 -44.70
N MET A 10 -9.01 -34.08 -45.56
CA MET A 10 -7.59 -33.75 -45.36
C MET A 10 -7.32 -32.24 -45.47
N ALA A 11 -8.02 -31.53 -46.36
CA ALA A 11 -7.94 -30.07 -46.46
C ALA A 11 -8.46 -29.41 -45.18
N ARG A 12 -9.63 -29.83 -44.67
CA ARG A 12 -10.17 -29.36 -43.39
C ARG A 12 -9.23 -29.67 -42.23
N LEU A 13 -8.63 -30.86 -42.19
CA LEU A 13 -7.67 -31.25 -41.16
C LEU A 13 -6.40 -30.39 -41.21
N SER A 14 -5.90 -30.06 -42.40
CA SER A 14 -4.73 -29.19 -42.57
C SER A 14 -5.03 -27.74 -42.14
N THR A 15 -6.22 -27.22 -42.45
CA THR A 15 -6.63 -25.88 -42.01
C THR A 15 -6.81 -25.80 -40.50
N LEU A 16 -7.29 -26.87 -39.86
CA LEU A 16 -7.36 -26.96 -38.40
C LEU A 16 -5.97 -27.01 -37.77
N PHE A 17 -5.02 -27.70 -38.39
CA PHE A 17 -3.64 -27.75 -37.93
C PHE A 17 -2.93 -26.38 -38.07
N VAL A 18 -3.11 -25.68 -39.19
CA VAL A 18 -2.58 -24.31 -39.39
C VAL A 18 -3.21 -23.32 -38.40
N ALA A 19 -4.52 -23.43 -38.14
CA ALA A 19 -5.20 -22.60 -37.14
C ALA A 19 -4.68 -22.87 -35.71
N LEU A 20 -4.37 -24.12 -35.37
CA LEU A 20 -3.77 -24.50 -34.08
C LEU A 20 -2.38 -23.88 -33.91
N VAL A 21 -1.52 -23.97 -34.93
CA VAL A 21 -0.16 -23.38 -34.89
C VAL A 21 -0.23 -21.86 -34.77
N ALA A 22 -1.15 -21.21 -35.50
CA ALA A 22 -1.38 -19.77 -35.39
C ALA A 22 -1.90 -19.36 -34.00
N ALA A 23 -2.76 -20.16 -33.37
CA ALA A 23 -3.26 -19.92 -32.02
C ALA A 23 -2.16 -20.04 -30.96
N ILE A 24 -1.19 -20.94 -31.13
CA ILE A 24 -0.06 -21.08 -30.20
C ILE A 24 0.94 -19.92 -30.39
N ALA A 25 1.14 -19.44 -31.62
CA ALA A 25 2.08 -18.36 -31.92
C ALA A 25 1.66 -16.99 -31.38
N THR A 26 0.37 -16.76 -31.09
CA THR A 26 -0.09 -15.50 -30.47
C THR A 26 0.14 -15.45 -28.96
N LEU A 27 0.49 -16.56 -28.29
CA LEU A 27 0.77 -16.59 -26.86
C LEU A 27 2.18 -16.10 -26.48
N SER A 28 3.11 -15.93 -27.42
CA SER A 28 4.51 -15.58 -27.12
C SER A 28 4.80 -14.07 -27.00
N ASN A 29 3.81 -13.19 -27.17
CA ASN A 29 4.05 -11.75 -27.27
C ASN A 29 3.56 -10.90 -26.07
N VAL A 30 3.77 -11.37 -24.84
CA VAL A 30 3.49 -10.59 -23.61
C VAL A 30 4.74 -10.38 -22.78
N MET A 31 5.82 -9.89 -23.37
CA MET A 31 6.93 -9.30 -22.61
C MET A 31 7.25 -7.92 -23.18
N ALA A 32 6.22 -7.08 -23.31
CA ALA A 32 6.42 -5.65 -23.53
C ALA A 32 7.07 -5.08 -22.26
N PHE A 33 8.35 -4.73 -22.40
CA PHE A 33 9.13 -3.96 -21.43
C PHE A 33 8.32 -2.75 -20.95
N VAL A 34 7.84 -2.78 -19.71
CA VAL A 34 7.20 -1.64 -19.07
C VAL A 34 8.31 -0.66 -18.70
N PRO A 35 8.39 0.54 -19.29
CA PRO A 35 9.43 1.49 -18.93
C PRO A 35 9.29 1.86 -17.45
N VAL A 36 10.37 1.69 -16.70
CA VAL A 36 10.41 2.10 -15.30
C VAL A 36 10.27 3.63 -15.24
N ASN A 37 9.19 4.10 -14.64
CA ASN A 37 8.97 5.54 -14.45
C ASN A 37 10.01 6.04 -13.44
N THR A 38 11.13 6.58 -13.92
CA THR A 38 12.10 7.29 -13.07
C THR A 38 11.46 8.61 -12.65
N ARG A 39 10.69 8.57 -11.56
CA ARG A 39 10.11 9.73 -10.90
C ARG A 39 11.23 10.72 -10.62
N SER A 40 11.30 11.81 -11.39
CA SER A 40 12.22 12.92 -11.13
C SER A 40 11.87 13.49 -9.76
N VAL A 41 12.72 13.26 -8.77
CA VAL A 41 12.56 13.85 -7.44
C VAL A 41 12.93 15.33 -7.56
N PRO A 42 11.99 16.29 -7.41
CA PRO A 42 12.34 17.70 -7.42
C PRO A 42 13.23 17.98 -6.21
N ALA A 43 14.44 18.43 -6.46
CA ALA A 43 15.36 18.88 -5.43
C ALA A 43 14.75 20.07 -4.67
N SER A 44 14.84 20.01 -3.34
CA SER A 44 14.48 21.02 -2.34
C SER A 44 13.06 20.97 -1.76
N SER A 45 12.82 20.04 -0.83
CA SER A 45 11.92 20.29 0.31
C SER A 45 12.32 19.39 1.48
N THR A 46 13.22 19.84 2.36
CA THR A 46 13.41 19.29 3.73
C THR A 46 12.86 17.85 3.93
N GLU A 47 13.46 16.87 3.25
CA GLU A 47 12.83 15.59 2.91
C GLU A 47 12.89 14.54 4.03
N LEU A 48 12.51 14.93 5.25
CA LEU A 48 12.06 13.93 6.19
C LEU A 48 10.61 13.63 5.83
N ALA A 49 10.25 12.35 5.66
CA ALA A 49 8.92 11.87 5.29
C ALA A 49 7.85 12.10 6.40
N VAL A 50 7.84 13.28 7.00
CA VAL A 50 7.03 13.69 8.14
C VAL A 50 6.36 15.00 7.78
N ASN A 51 5.16 14.92 7.22
CA ASN A 51 4.38 16.10 6.90
C ASN A 51 3.37 16.37 8.03
N ILE A 52 3.75 17.24 8.97
CA ILE A 52 2.87 17.75 10.03
C ILE A 52 2.67 19.25 9.76
N LYS A 53 1.46 19.62 9.32
CA LYS A 53 1.08 21.00 9.01
C LYS A 53 -0.08 21.44 9.89
N ILE A 54 0.01 22.64 10.45
CA ILE A 54 -1.08 23.28 11.19
C ILE A 54 -1.28 24.69 10.67
N GLN A 55 -2.55 25.02 10.41
CA GLN A 55 -2.97 26.37 10.08
C GLN A 55 -3.33 27.11 11.37
N VAL A 56 -2.73 28.28 11.55
CA VAL A 56 -2.95 29.18 12.69
C VAL A 56 -3.91 30.28 12.26
N GLY A 57 -4.91 30.58 13.08
CA GLY A 57 -5.86 31.65 12.81
C GLY A 57 -5.29 33.03 13.16
N GLU A 58 -5.80 34.07 12.51
CA GLU A 58 -5.43 35.45 12.86
C GLU A 58 -5.94 35.77 14.28
N GLY A 59 -5.04 36.24 15.15
CA GLY A 59 -5.35 36.55 16.55
C GLY A 59 -5.39 35.35 17.51
N GLU A 60 -5.05 34.13 17.09
CA GLU A 60 -4.95 32.99 18.01
C GLU A 60 -3.72 33.13 18.94
N PRO A 61 -3.86 32.88 20.25
CA PRO A 61 -2.71 32.83 21.14
C PRO A 61 -1.74 31.71 20.72
N ILE A 62 -0.45 32.04 20.65
CA ILE A 62 0.61 31.11 20.22
C ILE A 62 0.61 29.78 20.97
N GLU A 63 0.25 29.81 22.26
CA GLU A 63 0.17 28.62 23.10
C GLU A 63 -0.89 27.62 22.61
N SER A 64 -2.03 28.11 22.11
CA SER A 64 -3.07 27.27 21.51
C SER A 64 -2.55 26.58 20.24
N ALA A 65 -1.87 27.32 19.37
CA ALA A 65 -1.26 26.78 18.16
C ALA A 65 -0.20 25.70 18.50
N LEU A 66 0.67 25.95 19.48
CA LEU A 66 1.68 25.00 19.97
C LEU A 66 1.04 23.74 20.56
N ARG A 67 -0.06 23.87 21.29
CA ARG A 67 -0.80 22.73 21.85
C ARG A 67 -1.39 21.85 20.75
N ARG A 68 -1.93 22.44 19.68
CA ARG A 68 -2.38 21.70 18.49
C ARG A 68 -1.21 21.02 17.79
N PHE A 69 -0.08 21.72 17.64
CA PHE A 69 1.16 21.17 17.08
C PHE A 69 1.64 19.94 17.82
N LYS A 70 1.79 20.04 19.14
CA LYS A 70 2.21 18.91 19.97
C LYS A 70 1.24 17.72 19.85
N ARG A 71 -0.06 17.98 19.70
CA ARG A 71 -1.06 16.92 19.49
C ARG A 71 -0.88 16.23 18.14
N GLU A 72 -0.75 16.98 17.04
CA GLU A 72 -0.56 16.39 15.71
C GLU A 72 0.78 15.67 15.58
N VAL A 73 1.86 16.19 16.18
CA VAL A 73 3.16 15.50 16.28
C VAL A 73 3.01 14.16 16.99
N ASN A 74 2.36 14.14 18.15
CA ASN A 74 2.16 12.88 18.90
C ASN A 74 1.23 11.91 18.17
N LYS A 75 0.21 12.44 17.48
CA LYS A 75 -0.76 11.66 16.70
C LYS A 75 -0.12 11.04 15.46
N SER A 76 0.84 11.72 14.83
CA SER A 76 1.55 11.22 13.65
C SER A 76 2.28 9.89 13.90
N GLY A 77 2.64 9.60 15.16
CA GLY A 77 3.36 8.38 15.54
C GLY A 77 4.83 8.35 15.12
N HIS A 78 5.31 9.31 14.33
CA HIS A 78 6.65 9.27 13.76
C HIS A 78 7.76 9.29 14.82
N LEU A 79 7.55 9.99 15.94
CA LEU A 79 8.51 10.01 17.05
C LEU A 79 8.64 8.64 17.74
N MET A 80 7.57 7.83 17.74
CA MET A 80 7.62 6.45 18.23
C MET A 80 8.38 5.56 17.26
N ASP A 81 8.18 5.75 15.95
CA ASP A 81 8.90 4.99 14.93
C ASP A 81 10.40 5.27 14.97
N LEU A 82 10.81 6.53 15.11
CA LEU A 82 12.21 6.91 15.30
C LEU A 82 12.80 6.25 16.55
N ARG A 83 12.05 6.20 17.66
CA ARG A 83 12.50 5.52 18.89
C ARG A 83 12.72 4.02 18.67
N HIS A 84 11.83 3.35 17.95
CA HIS A 84 11.96 1.91 17.65
C HIS A 84 13.09 1.61 16.66
N LYS A 85 13.41 2.56 15.77
CA LYS A 85 14.49 2.45 14.77
C LYS A 85 15.87 2.86 15.29
N ARG A 86 15.96 3.46 16.48
CA ARG A 86 17.22 3.94 17.07
C ARG A 86 18.25 2.82 17.27
N TYR A 87 17.79 1.60 17.56
CA TYR A 87 18.63 0.43 17.77
C TYR A 87 18.13 -0.75 16.92
N PHE A 88 19.04 -1.67 16.62
CA PHE A 88 18.66 -2.92 15.98
C PHE A 88 17.73 -3.73 16.89
N GLU A 89 16.72 -4.35 16.29
CA GLU A 89 15.77 -5.20 16.99
C GLU A 89 15.61 -6.50 16.19
N ASN A 90 15.74 -7.63 16.88
CA ASN A 90 15.54 -8.94 16.29
C ASN A 90 14.06 -9.16 15.88
N SER A 91 13.85 -10.09 14.96
CA SER A 91 12.51 -10.48 14.47
C SER A 91 11.54 -10.87 15.59
N GLN A 92 12.02 -11.54 16.64
CA GLN A 92 11.21 -11.92 17.79
C GLN A 92 10.76 -10.72 18.63
N ASP A 93 11.68 -9.80 18.92
CA ASP A 93 11.37 -8.61 19.71
C ASP A 93 10.43 -7.68 18.95
N ARG A 94 10.60 -7.60 17.61
CA ARG A 94 9.66 -6.90 16.73
C ARG A 94 8.25 -7.46 16.84
N LYS A 95 8.10 -8.79 16.89
CA LYS A 95 6.81 -9.47 17.08
C LYS A 95 6.24 -9.17 18.47
N LYS A 96 7.03 -9.31 19.54
CA LYS A 96 6.62 -9.00 20.92
C LYS A 96 6.12 -7.55 21.03
N ARG A 97 6.87 -6.58 20.49
CA ARG A 97 6.49 -5.17 20.48
C ARG A 97 5.16 -4.94 19.77
N LYS A 98 4.97 -5.50 18.56
CA LYS A 98 3.72 -5.36 17.80
C LYS A 98 2.51 -5.93 18.56
N ILE A 99 2.68 -7.07 19.24
CA ILE A 99 1.63 -7.67 20.08
C ILE A 99 1.26 -6.75 21.25
N VAL A 100 2.25 -6.21 21.96
CA VAL A 100 2.02 -5.29 23.08
C VAL A 100 1.33 -4.01 22.61
N GLN A 101 1.80 -3.41 21.50
CA GLN A 101 1.16 -2.23 20.92
C GLN A 101 -0.29 -2.50 20.51
N ALA A 102 -0.58 -3.63 19.88
CA ALA A 102 -1.94 -4.01 19.51
C ALA A 102 -2.84 -4.24 20.73
N ARG A 103 -2.31 -4.87 21.79
CA ARG A 103 -3.03 -5.06 23.06
C ARG A 103 -3.36 -3.72 23.72
N ASN A 104 -2.40 -2.81 23.77
CA ASN A 104 -2.59 -1.48 24.35
C ASN A 104 -3.61 -0.66 23.57
N ARG A 105 -3.56 -0.71 22.22
CA ARG A 105 -4.56 -0.06 21.36
C ARG A 105 -5.97 -0.58 21.63
N LYS A 106 -6.17 -1.90 21.65
CA LYS A 106 -7.48 -2.51 21.97
C LYS A 106 -7.97 -2.14 23.37
N ARG A 107 -7.07 -2.06 24.36
CA ARG A 107 -7.42 -1.63 25.72
C ARG A 107 -7.94 -0.18 25.72
N LEU A 108 -7.26 0.72 25.01
CA LEU A 108 -7.67 2.11 24.89
C LEU A 108 -9.03 2.26 24.21
N GLU A 109 -9.24 1.57 23.08
CA GLU A 109 -10.53 1.55 22.36
C GLU A 109 -11.69 1.10 23.26
N ARG A 110 -11.49 0.04 24.05
CA ARG A 110 -12.50 -0.45 25.02
C ARG A 110 -12.82 0.60 26.09
N MET A 111 -11.81 1.27 26.64
CA MET A 111 -12.01 2.33 27.64
C MET A 111 -12.75 3.53 27.03
N GLN A 112 -12.39 3.94 25.82
CA GLN A 112 -13.08 5.02 25.11
C GLN A 112 -14.55 4.68 24.84
N LYS A 113 -14.85 3.47 24.38
CA LYS A 113 -16.23 3.00 24.17
C LYS A 113 -17.07 3.07 25.46
N ARG A 114 -16.51 2.65 26.60
CA ARG A 114 -17.18 2.73 27.91
C ARG A 114 -17.48 4.17 28.32
N ARG A 115 -16.52 5.08 28.14
CA ARG A 115 -16.71 6.52 28.43
C ARG A 115 -17.81 7.13 27.57
N MET A 116 -17.85 6.79 26.28
CA MET A 116 -18.90 7.26 25.37
C MET A 116 -20.28 6.72 25.74
N GLN A 117 -20.37 5.50 26.26
CA GLN A 117 -21.64 4.93 26.75
C GLN A 117 -22.12 5.65 28.01
N GLN A 118 -21.22 5.94 28.95
CA GLN A 118 -21.52 6.71 30.18
C GLN A 118 -21.95 8.16 29.91
N GLN A 119 -21.49 8.77 28.83
CA GLN A 119 -21.90 10.12 28.43
C GLN A 119 -23.26 10.15 27.72
N ARG A 120 -23.74 8.99 27.25
CA ARG A 120 -25.00 8.86 26.51
C ARG A 120 -26.18 8.46 27.39
N SER A 121 -25.91 7.83 28.53
CA SER A 121 -26.86 7.58 29.62
C SER A 121 -27.01 8.82 30.49
#